data_AF-A0A529HR10-F1
#
_entry.id   AF-A0A529HR10-F1
#
_cell.length_a   1.000
_cell.length_b   1.000
_cell.length_c   1.000
_cell.angle_alpha   90.00
_cell.angle_beta   90.00
_cell.angle_gamma   90.00
#
_symmetry.space_group_name_H-M   'P 1'
#
loop_
_entity.id
_entity.type
_entity.pdbx_description
1 polymer ?
#
loop_
_entity_poly.entity_id
_entity_poly.type
_entity_poly.pdbx_seq_one_letter_code
_entity_poly.pdbx_strand_id
1 'polypeptide(L)'
;YMTAAEWARSWKAWLRGALIGFPIGAMPAGGAEIPTFLSYAIEKKLSKHKEEFGTVGAIEGVAGPEAANNASAAGVLVPMLTLGLPTSATAAIMLSAFQSYGINPGPLLLTTQANLVWGLIASLFIANVILVILNLPLIGLWVRLLKIPAPQLYAGILVFATVGTYGISQSPIDLVILYLLGAAGFLMRRFDFPTAPVIIGMILGPLAETQFRRAMTIANGDWTVFYRHPLSLTLLTLAFIGLVGPHIWAW
;
A
#
# COMPACT_ATOMS: atom_id res chain seq x y z
N TYR A 1 -24.79 3.55 -14.80
CA TYR A 1 -24.95 3.95 -13.39
C TYR A 1 -25.12 2.70 -12.54
N MET A 2 -24.63 2.71 -11.30
CA MET A 2 -24.67 1.52 -10.44
C MET A 2 -26.10 1.19 -10.00
N THR A 3 -26.47 -0.09 -10.02
CA THR A 3 -27.76 -0.59 -9.53
C THR A 3 -27.76 -0.67 -8.00
N ALA A 4 -28.96 -0.73 -7.39
CA ALA A 4 -29.10 -0.83 -5.93
C ALA A 4 -28.38 -2.07 -5.35
N ALA A 5 -28.32 -3.17 -6.10
CA ALA A 5 -27.59 -4.37 -5.72
C ALA A 5 -26.07 -4.14 -5.70
N GLU A 6 -25.53 -3.38 -6.65
CA GLU A 6 -24.09 -3.05 -6.71
C GLU A 6 -23.68 -2.12 -5.56
N TRP A 7 -24.54 -1.17 -5.19
CA TRP A 7 -24.37 -0.36 -3.99
C TRP A 7 -24.36 -1.21 -2.71
N ALA A 8 -25.28 -2.17 -2.60
CA ALA A 8 -25.36 -3.08 -1.47
C ALA A 8 -24.12 -3.99 -1.35
N ARG A 9 -23.51 -4.37 -2.49
CA ARG A 9 -22.25 -5.14 -2.53
C ARG A 9 -21.04 -4.29 -2.13
N SER A 10 -21.02 -3.01 -2.51
CA SER A 10 -19.85 -2.13 -2.35
C SER A 10 -19.62 -1.60 -0.93
N TRP A 11 -20.69 -1.21 -0.22
CA TRP A 11 -20.51 -0.47 1.04
C TRP A 11 -19.78 -1.27 2.14
N LYS A 12 -20.00 -2.59 2.21
CA LYS A 12 -19.31 -3.46 3.17
C LYS A 12 -17.82 -3.57 2.84
N ALA A 13 -17.50 -3.67 1.54
CA ALA A 13 -16.12 -3.73 1.08
C ALA A 13 -15.40 -2.40 1.34
N TRP A 14 -16.05 -1.25 1.11
CA TRP A 14 -15.47 0.06 1.46
C TRP A 14 -15.14 0.19 2.94
N LEU A 15 -16.07 -0.20 3.81
CA LEU A 15 -15.87 -0.09 5.25
C LEU A 15 -14.74 -1.01 5.73
N ARG A 16 -14.71 -2.27 5.28
CA ARG A 16 -13.61 -3.20 5.58
C ARG A 16 -12.28 -2.69 5.02
N GLY A 17 -12.27 -2.25 3.77
CA GLY A 17 -11.10 -1.67 3.12
C GLY A 17 -10.54 -0.49 3.91
N ALA A 18 -11.39 0.46 4.32
CA ALA A 18 -10.97 1.60 5.14
C ALA A 18 -10.41 1.20 6.51
N LEU A 19 -11.05 0.23 7.18
CA LEU A 19 -10.59 -0.30 8.47
C LEU A 19 -9.27 -1.09 8.38
N ILE A 20 -8.95 -1.64 7.22
CA ILE A 20 -7.65 -2.28 6.96
C ILE A 20 -6.63 -1.21 6.57
N GLY A 21 -7.02 -0.29 5.68
CA GLY A 21 -6.17 0.73 5.09
C GLY A 21 -5.59 1.70 6.11
N PHE A 22 -6.43 2.35 6.90
CA PHE A 22 -5.98 3.41 7.80
C PHE A 22 -5.00 2.93 8.89
N PRO A 23 -5.29 1.85 9.66
CA PRO A 23 -4.36 1.37 10.68
C PRO A 23 -3.04 0.87 10.08
N ILE A 24 -3.07 0.17 8.94
CA ILE A 24 -1.85 -0.30 8.28
C ILE A 24 -1.05 0.88 7.75
N GLY A 25 -1.68 1.87 7.11
CA GLY A 25 -0.98 3.08 6.66
C GLY A 25 -0.36 3.88 7.82
N ALA A 26 -1.05 3.94 8.96
CA ALA A 26 -0.55 4.61 10.16
C ALA A 26 0.56 3.83 10.87
N MET A 27 0.65 2.52 10.67
CA MET A 27 1.76 1.73 11.19
C MET A 27 3.07 2.12 10.49
N PRO A 28 4.13 2.43 11.25
CA PRO A 28 5.46 2.57 10.69
C PRO A 28 5.84 1.28 9.97
N ALA A 29 5.99 1.35 8.63
CA ALA A 29 6.25 0.25 7.71
C ALA A 29 5.04 -0.50 7.11
N GLY A 30 3.84 0.09 7.08
CA GLY A 30 2.70 -0.53 6.39
C GLY A 30 2.68 -0.41 4.86
N GLY A 31 3.37 0.56 4.27
CA GLY A 31 3.28 0.84 2.83
C GLY A 31 1.84 1.16 2.37
N ALA A 32 1.68 1.59 1.11
CA ALA A 32 0.34 1.75 0.52
C ALA A 32 -0.16 0.43 -0.08
N GLU A 33 0.77 -0.43 -0.49
CA GLU A 33 0.53 -1.63 -1.27
C GLU A 33 -0.01 -2.78 -0.41
N ILE A 34 0.53 -2.97 0.81
CA ILE A 34 0.14 -4.06 1.72
C ILE A 34 -1.37 -4.00 2.05
N PRO A 35 -1.95 -2.86 2.49
CA PRO A 35 -3.37 -2.81 2.79
C PRO A 35 -4.26 -3.11 1.58
N THR A 36 -3.87 -2.69 0.39
CA THR A 36 -4.61 -2.95 -0.87
C THR A 36 -4.63 -4.44 -1.21
N PHE A 37 -3.47 -5.12 -1.15
CA PHE A 37 -3.39 -6.57 -1.39
C PHE A 37 -4.10 -7.38 -0.32
N LEU A 38 -3.96 -6.99 0.96
CA LEU A 38 -4.64 -7.65 2.06
C LEU A 38 -6.16 -7.50 1.94
N SER A 39 -6.64 -6.30 1.61
CA SER A 39 -8.05 -6.04 1.33
C SER A 39 -8.55 -6.92 0.19
N TYR A 40 -7.81 -7.01 -0.92
CA TYR A 40 -8.18 -7.90 -2.04
C TYR A 40 -8.29 -9.37 -1.62
N ALA A 41 -7.31 -9.88 -0.87
CA ALA A 41 -7.31 -11.26 -0.40
C ALA A 41 -8.48 -11.56 0.55
N ILE A 42 -8.80 -10.63 1.45
CA ILE A 42 -9.93 -10.74 2.39
C ILE A 42 -11.26 -10.69 1.62
N GLU A 43 -11.43 -9.76 0.69
CA GLU A 43 -12.64 -9.65 -0.13
C GLU A 43 -12.85 -10.90 -0.98
N LYS A 44 -11.79 -11.47 -1.56
CA LYS A 44 -11.86 -12.75 -2.28
C LYS A 44 -12.28 -13.91 -1.37
N LYS A 45 -11.81 -13.94 -0.11
CA LYS A 45 -12.15 -15.01 0.85
C LYS A 45 -13.58 -14.89 1.38
N LEU A 46 -14.05 -13.67 1.62
CA LEU A 46 -15.35 -13.36 2.21
C LEU A 46 -16.48 -13.24 1.19
N SER A 47 -16.18 -12.96 -0.08
CA SER A 47 -17.20 -12.81 -1.10
C SER A 47 -17.98 -14.12 -1.29
N LYS A 48 -19.29 -13.97 -1.48
CA LYS A 48 -20.18 -15.07 -1.90
C LYS A 48 -19.98 -15.41 -3.39
N HIS A 49 -19.41 -14.49 -4.16
CA HIS A 49 -19.20 -14.56 -5.60
C HIS A 49 -17.71 -14.76 -5.93
N LYS A 50 -17.12 -15.84 -5.43
CA LYS A 50 -15.66 -16.08 -5.58
C LYS A 50 -15.27 -16.35 -7.03
N GLU A 51 -16.19 -16.92 -7.79
CA GLU A 51 -16.11 -17.24 -9.20
C GLU A 51 -15.94 -16.00 -10.10
N GLU A 52 -16.36 -14.81 -9.64
CA GLU A 52 -16.23 -13.55 -10.39
C GLU A 52 -14.80 -12.96 -10.31
N PHE A 53 -14.01 -13.36 -9.31
CA PHE A 53 -12.66 -12.83 -9.09
C PHE A 53 -11.69 -13.37 -10.14
N GLY A 54 -11.21 -12.50 -11.03
CA GLY A 54 -10.22 -12.84 -12.07
C GLY A 54 -10.83 -13.36 -13.37
N THR A 55 -12.16 -13.44 -13.47
CA THR A 55 -12.89 -13.87 -14.68
C THR A 55 -13.64 -12.70 -15.31
N VAL A 56 -14.83 -12.38 -14.77
CA VAL A 56 -15.70 -11.28 -15.19
C VAL A 56 -15.44 -9.99 -14.42
N GLY A 57 -14.82 -10.10 -13.23
CA GLY A 57 -14.54 -8.99 -12.33
C GLY A 57 -15.59 -8.88 -11.23
N ALA A 58 -15.14 -8.84 -9.98
CA ALA A 58 -16.00 -8.67 -8.81
C ALA A 58 -15.92 -7.23 -8.29
N ILE A 59 -17.08 -6.64 -7.98
CA ILE A 59 -17.17 -5.26 -7.48
C ILE A 59 -16.42 -5.12 -6.15
N GLU A 60 -16.56 -6.11 -5.26
CA GLU A 60 -15.87 -6.16 -3.97
C GLU A 60 -14.34 -6.19 -4.14
N GLY A 61 -13.87 -6.82 -5.23
CA GLY A 61 -12.45 -6.91 -5.59
C GLY A 61 -11.83 -5.61 -6.07
N VAL A 62 -12.62 -4.55 -6.29
CA VAL A 62 -12.14 -3.20 -6.59
C VAL A 62 -12.50 -2.25 -5.45
N ALA A 63 -13.74 -2.29 -4.97
CA ALA A 63 -14.24 -1.42 -3.91
C ALA A 63 -13.39 -1.50 -2.62
N GLY A 64 -13.10 -2.71 -2.14
CA GLY A 64 -12.30 -2.89 -0.92
C GLY A 64 -10.86 -2.42 -1.08
N PRO A 65 -10.13 -2.87 -2.12
CA PRO A 65 -8.74 -2.44 -2.36
C PRO A 65 -8.57 -0.94 -2.59
N GLU A 66 -9.49 -0.30 -3.33
CA GLU A 66 -9.46 1.15 -3.55
C GLU A 66 -9.72 1.93 -2.26
N ALA A 67 -10.68 1.49 -1.44
CA ALA A 67 -10.92 2.09 -0.13
C ALA A 67 -9.72 1.91 0.82
N ALA A 68 -9.07 0.75 0.78
CA ALA A 68 -7.87 0.48 1.58
C ALA A 68 -6.69 1.35 1.15
N ASN A 69 -6.47 1.52 -0.16
CA ASN A 69 -5.44 2.41 -0.69
C ASN A 69 -5.67 3.85 -0.21
N ASN A 70 -6.89 4.36 -0.41
CA ASN A 70 -7.21 5.75 -0.06
C ASN A 70 -7.14 6.01 1.45
N ALA A 71 -7.60 5.06 2.28
CA ALA A 71 -7.49 5.16 3.73
C ALA A 71 -6.04 5.03 4.23
N SER A 72 -5.22 4.19 3.60
CA SER A 72 -3.79 4.06 3.93
C SER A 72 -3.02 5.35 3.65
N ALA A 73 -3.29 6.00 2.53
CA ALA A 73 -2.68 7.29 2.19
C ALA A 73 -2.90 8.35 3.30
N ALA A 74 -4.10 8.41 3.88
CA ALA A 74 -4.39 9.26 5.03
C ALA A 74 -3.67 8.77 6.30
N GLY A 75 -3.64 7.46 6.53
CA GLY A 75 -2.97 6.84 7.69
C GLY A 75 -1.47 7.17 7.74
N VAL A 76 -0.78 7.13 6.60
CA VAL A 76 0.66 7.42 6.45
C VAL A 76 1.04 8.82 6.93
N LEU A 77 0.12 9.79 6.84
CA LEU A 77 0.38 11.16 7.30
C LEU A 77 0.40 11.28 8.82
N VAL A 78 -0.29 10.40 9.55
CA VAL A 78 -0.39 10.46 11.02
C VAL A 78 1.00 10.38 11.68
N PRO A 79 1.80 9.32 11.49
CA PRO A 79 3.14 9.24 12.09
C PRO A 79 4.11 10.28 11.54
N MET A 80 3.95 10.69 10.28
CA MET A 80 4.80 11.74 9.69
C MET A 80 4.56 13.09 10.37
N LEU A 81 3.30 13.50 10.55
CA LEU A 81 2.97 14.79 11.16
C LEU A 81 3.18 14.79 12.67
N THR A 82 2.89 13.68 13.35
CA THR A 82 2.92 13.60 14.82
C THR A 82 4.28 13.22 15.38
N LEU A 83 5.05 12.37 14.70
CA LEU A 83 6.34 11.87 15.16
C LEU A 83 7.51 12.34 14.30
N GLY A 84 7.26 12.99 13.16
CA GLY A 84 8.31 13.31 12.19
C GLY A 84 8.90 12.08 11.51
N LEU A 85 8.20 10.93 11.57
CA LEU A 85 8.67 9.65 11.07
C LEU A 85 7.96 9.30 9.76
N PRO A 86 8.63 9.36 8.60
CA PRO A 86 8.02 8.98 7.34
C PRO A 86 7.86 7.47 7.28
N THR A 87 6.69 7.01 6.86
CA THR A 87 6.35 5.57 6.77
C THR A 87 6.22 5.07 5.33
N SER A 88 6.41 5.97 4.35
CA SER A 88 6.45 5.68 2.91
C SER A 88 7.41 6.63 2.19
N ALA A 89 7.80 6.29 0.96
CA ALA A 89 8.63 7.15 0.10
C ALA A 89 7.95 8.51 -0.15
N THR A 90 6.64 8.52 -0.43
CA THR A 90 5.86 9.75 -0.63
C THR A 90 5.87 10.62 0.63
N ALA A 91 5.72 10.02 1.81
CA ALA A 91 5.79 10.76 3.07
C ALA A 91 7.20 11.32 3.36
N ALA A 92 8.26 10.61 2.95
CA ALA A 92 9.63 11.10 3.07
C ALA A 92 9.88 12.33 2.20
N ILE A 93 9.35 12.34 0.96
CA ILE A 93 9.41 13.51 0.07
C ILE A 93 8.63 14.68 0.68
N MET A 94 7.42 14.43 1.22
CA MET A 94 6.66 15.47 1.91
C MET A 94 7.38 16.01 3.14
N LEU A 95 8.03 15.15 3.94
CA LEU A 95 8.84 15.56 5.08
C LEU A 95 10.00 16.46 4.64
N SER A 96 10.71 16.08 3.57
CA SER A 96 11.76 16.91 2.98
C SER A 96 11.22 18.27 2.50
N ALA A 97 10.02 18.30 1.93
CA ALA A 97 9.38 19.55 1.52
C ALA A 97 9.07 20.43 2.73
N PHE A 98 8.46 19.89 3.79
CA PHE A 98 8.22 20.64 5.02
C PHE A 98 9.51 21.19 5.62
N GLN A 99 10.57 20.38 5.69
CA GLN A 99 11.88 20.82 6.16
C GLN A 99 12.46 21.95 5.30
N SER A 100 12.26 21.91 3.97
CA SER A 100 12.66 23.00 3.07
C SER A 100 11.94 24.31 3.34
N TYR A 101 10.74 24.27 3.91
CA TYR A 101 9.99 25.46 4.37
C TYR A 101 10.27 25.80 5.84
N GLY A 102 11.26 25.16 6.48
CA GLY A 102 11.60 25.39 7.89
C GLY A 102 10.60 24.77 8.87
N ILE A 103 9.73 23.88 8.40
CA ILE A 103 8.74 23.19 9.22
C ILE A 103 9.30 21.83 9.60
N ASN A 104 9.43 21.58 10.91
CA ASN A 104 9.86 20.29 11.45
C ASN A 104 8.65 19.55 12.03
N PRO A 105 8.13 18.52 11.34
CA PRO A 105 7.04 17.70 11.86
C PRO A 105 7.41 16.97 13.15
N GLY A 106 6.42 16.73 14.01
CA GLY A 106 6.60 16.19 15.35
C GLY A 106 5.49 16.61 16.31
N PRO A 107 5.55 16.24 17.59
CA PRO A 107 4.43 16.44 18.52
C PRO A 107 4.08 17.92 18.72
N LEU A 108 5.09 18.80 18.63
CA LEU A 108 4.91 20.25 18.70
C LEU A 108 4.29 20.85 17.43
N LEU A 109 4.33 20.18 16.26
CA LEU A 109 3.76 20.72 15.03
C LEU A 109 2.27 21.06 15.20
N LEU A 110 1.55 20.22 15.94
CA LEU A 110 0.12 20.41 16.23
C LEU A 110 -0.16 21.67 17.06
N THR A 111 0.80 22.13 17.87
CA THR A 111 0.66 23.31 18.72
C THR A 111 1.26 24.55 18.07
N THR A 112 2.45 24.44 17.47
CA THR A 112 3.17 25.56 16.85
C THR A 112 2.63 25.93 15.48
N GLN A 113 2.07 24.96 14.74
CA GLN A 113 1.61 25.12 13.36
C GLN A 113 0.18 24.56 13.18
N ALA A 114 -0.69 24.78 14.18
CA ALA A 114 -2.06 24.25 14.20
C ALA A 114 -2.86 24.58 12.94
N ASN A 115 -2.78 25.82 12.45
CA ASN A 115 -3.47 26.24 11.22
C ASN A 115 -3.01 25.45 9.99
N LEU A 116 -1.73 25.12 9.90
CA LEU A 116 -1.18 24.33 8.80
C LEU A 116 -1.68 22.89 8.87
N VAL A 117 -1.69 22.28 10.05
CA VAL A 117 -2.16 20.91 10.25
C VAL A 117 -3.66 20.81 9.95
N TRP A 118 -4.47 21.71 10.50
CA TRP A 118 -5.92 21.71 10.21
C TRP A 118 -6.23 22.07 8.77
N GLY A 119 -5.45 22.98 8.17
CA GLY A 119 -5.51 23.28 6.74
C GLY A 119 -5.18 22.05 5.88
N LEU A 120 -4.17 21.27 6.26
CA LEU A 120 -3.82 20.01 5.60
C LEU A 120 -4.95 18.98 5.72
N ILE A 121 -5.50 18.77 6.93
CA ILE A 121 -6.63 17.85 7.15
C ILE A 121 -7.85 18.28 6.32
N ALA A 122 -8.19 19.57 6.32
CA ALA A 122 -9.28 20.10 5.49
C ALA A 122 -8.99 19.91 3.99
N SER A 123 -7.74 20.14 3.56
CA SER A 123 -7.32 19.93 2.18
C SER A 123 -7.42 18.47 1.75
N LEU A 124 -7.19 17.50 2.65
CA LEU A 124 -7.37 16.08 2.35
C LEU A 124 -8.85 15.76 2.07
N PHE A 125 -9.77 16.36 2.82
CA PHE A 125 -11.20 16.20 2.58
C PHE A 125 -11.60 16.80 1.22
N ILE A 126 -11.14 18.02 0.94
CA ILE A 126 -11.37 18.68 -0.36
C ILE A 126 -10.74 17.88 -1.50
N ALA A 127 -9.51 17.37 -1.32
CA ALA A 127 -8.82 16.56 -2.31
C ALA A 127 -9.60 15.28 -2.62
N ASN A 128 -10.23 14.64 -1.64
CA ASN A 128 -11.10 13.48 -1.87
C ASN A 128 -12.33 13.84 -2.70
N VAL A 129 -12.95 14.99 -2.45
CA VAL A 129 -14.08 15.48 -3.27
C VAL A 129 -13.62 15.74 -4.71
N ILE A 130 -12.48 16.43 -4.87
CA ILE A 130 -11.88 16.66 -6.19
C ILE A 130 -11.53 15.35 -6.88
N LEU A 131 -11.01 14.36 -6.14
CA LEU A 131 -10.67 13.04 -6.66
C LEU A 131 -11.90 12.35 -7.26
N VAL A 132 -13.05 12.43 -6.60
CA VAL A 132 -14.32 11.90 -7.14
C VAL A 132 -14.75 12.67 -8.39
N ILE A 133 -14.69 14.00 -8.35
CA ILE A 133 -15.05 14.87 -9.49
C ILE A 133 -14.17 14.57 -10.72
N LEU A 134 -12.89 14.29 -10.51
CA LEU A 134 -11.95 13.96 -11.59
C LEU A 134 -12.08 12.51 -12.07
N ASN A 135 -12.23 11.55 -11.16
CA ASN A 135 -12.22 10.13 -11.51
C ASN A 135 -13.51 9.68 -12.21
N LEU A 136 -14.67 10.19 -11.82
CA LEU A 136 -15.96 9.85 -12.45
C LEU A 136 -15.98 10.10 -13.97
N PRO A 137 -15.60 11.28 -14.50
CA PRO A 137 -15.54 11.51 -15.94
C PRO A 137 -14.35 10.78 -16.60
N LEU A 138 -13.22 10.65 -15.91
CA LEU A 138 -12.02 9.98 -16.43
C LEU A 138 -12.16 8.46 -16.51
N ILE A 139 -13.14 7.84 -15.84
CA ILE A 139 -13.34 6.38 -15.88
C ILE A 139 -13.50 5.85 -17.30
N GLY A 140 -14.11 6.62 -18.20
CA GLY A 140 -14.23 6.26 -19.61
C GLY A 140 -12.87 6.16 -20.32
N LEU A 141 -11.91 7.01 -19.94
CA LEU A 141 -10.54 6.95 -20.44
C LEU A 141 -9.79 5.73 -19.86
N TRP A 142 -9.91 5.51 -18.55
CA TRP A 142 -9.28 4.37 -17.87
C TRP A 142 -9.77 3.03 -18.43
N VAL A 143 -11.07 2.90 -18.68
CA VAL A 143 -11.64 1.69 -19.31
C VAL A 143 -11.18 1.52 -20.75
N ARG A 144 -10.96 2.60 -21.51
CA ARG A 144 -10.41 2.51 -22.88
C ARG A 144 -8.95 2.06 -22.88
N LEU A 145 -8.15 2.49 -21.91
CA LEU A 145 -6.76 2.03 -21.73
C LEU A 145 -6.69 0.51 -21.53
N LEU A 146 -7.64 -0.08 -20.79
CA LEU A 146 -7.72 -1.54 -20.58
C LEU A 146 -8.06 -2.32 -21.87
N LYS A 147 -8.57 -1.65 -22.90
CA LYS A 147 -8.87 -2.27 -24.22
C LYS A 147 -7.68 -2.24 -25.17
N ILE A 148 -6.59 -1.54 -24.83
CA ILE A 148 -5.37 -1.54 -25.64
C ILE A 148 -4.79 -2.96 -25.62
N PRO A 149 -4.37 -3.52 -26.77
CA PRO A 149 -3.83 -4.86 -26.78
C PRO A 149 -2.57 -4.94 -25.90
N ALA A 150 -2.44 -6.06 -25.19
CA ALA A 150 -1.45 -6.23 -24.13
C ALA A 150 0.00 -5.91 -24.55
N PRO A 151 0.49 -6.27 -25.76
CA PRO A 151 1.87 -5.94 -26.16
C PRO A 151 2.16 -4.43 -26.18
N GLN A 152 1.23 -3.62 -26.69
CA GLN A 152 1.38 -2.17 -26.77
C GLN A 152 1.30 -1.54 -25.37
N LEU A 153 0.41 -2.04 -24.52
CA LEU A 153 0.29 -1.60 -23.14
C LEU A 153 1.59 -1.87 -22.37
N TYR A 154 2.15 -3.08 -22.48
CA TYR A 154 3.41 -3.43 -21.83
C TYR A 154 4.60 -2.64 -22.37
N ALA A 155 4.65 -2.36 -23.68
CA ALA A 155 5.67 -1.49 -24.25
C ALA A 155 5.60 -0.07 -23.66
N GLY A 156 4.40 0.51 -23.54
CA GLY A 156 4.19 1.79 -22.89
C GLY A 156 4.63 1.78 -21.42
N ILE A 157 4.23 0.75 -20.67
CA ILE A 157 4.65 0.57 -19.26
C ILE A 157 6.18 0.49 -19.15
N LEU A 158 6.85 -0.26 -20.03
CA LEU A 158 8.31 -0.36 -20.03
C LEU A 158 8.99 0.98 -20.31
N VAL A 159 8.47 1.77 -21.26
CA VAL A 159 8.99 3.12 -21.53
C VAL A 159 8.84 4.00 -20.30
N PHE A 160 7.65 4.07 -19.71
CA PHE A 160 7.42 4.89 -18.51
C PHE A 160 8.21 4.40 -17.30
N ALA A 161 8.37 3.10 -17.11
CA ALA A 161 9.19 2.53 -16.05
C ALA A 161 10.67 2.89 -16.23
N THR A 162 11.19 2.82 -17.47
CA THR A 162 12.57 3.20 -17.80
C THR A 162 12.79 4.68 -17.53
N VAL A 163 11.91 5.54 -18.05
CA VAL A 163 12.00 7.01 -17.86
C VAL A 163 11.84 7.37 -16.38
N GLY A 164 10.91 6.73 -15.67
CA GLY A 164 10.65 6.97 -14.24
C GLY A 164 11.84 6.57 -13.36
N THR A 165 12.40 5.38 -13.57
CA THR A 165 13.58 4.92 -12.81
C THR A 165 14.78 5.81 -13.08
N TYR A 166 15.06 6.14 -14.34
CA TYR A 166 16.17 7.05 -14.65
C TYR A 166 15.92 8.47 -14.13
N GLY A 167 14.68 8.94 -14.13
CA GLY A 167 14.33 10.27 -13.62
C GLY A 167 14.52 10.44 -12.11
N ILE A 168 14.35 9.36 -11.33
CA ILE A 168 14.50 9.40 -9.88
C ILE A 168 15.97 9.34 -9.46
N SER A 169 16.73 8.38 -9.98
CA SER A 169 18.08 8.10 -9.49
C SER A 169 19.20 8.56 -10.41
N GLN A 170 18.87 8.98 -11.65
CA GLN A 170 19.83 9.34 -12.70
C GLN A 170 20.97 8.31 -12.88
N SER A 171 20.70 7.05 -12.51
CA SER A 171 21.68 5.96 -12.43
C SER A 171 21.45 4.96 -13.55
N PRO A 172 22.43 4.74 -14.44
CA PRO A 172 22.36 3.66 -15.43
C PRO A 172 22.32 2.26 -14.80
N ILE A 173 22.87 2.10 -13.59
CA ILE A 173 22.86 0.82 -12.86
C ILE A 173 21.43 0.42 -12.50
N ASP A 174 20.61 1.38 -12.07
CA ASP A 174 19.23 1.13 -11.68
C ASP A 174 18.38 0.70 -12.89
N LEU A 175 18.71 1.21 -14.08
CA LEU A 175 18.11 0.75 -15.33
C LEU A 175 18.47 -0.70 -15.66
N VAL A 176 19.75 -1.07 -15.47
CA VAL A 176 20.19 -2.47 -15.67
C VAL A 176 19.46 -3.38 -14.69
N ILE A 177 19.34 -2.99 -13.42
CA ILE A 177 18.60 -3.75 -12.40
C ILE A 177 17.12 -3.87 -12.78
N LEU A 178 16.50 -2.78 -13.24
CA LEU A 178 15.11 -2.78 -13.72
C LEU A 178 14.91 -3.81 -14.84
N TYR A 179 15.75 -3.81 -15.87
CA TYR A 179 15.61 -4.77 -16.97
C TYR A 179 15.94 -6.20 -16.55
N LEU A 180 16.92 -6.43 -15.67
CA LEU A 180 17.22 -7.75 -15.14
C LEU A 180 16.05 -8.32 -14.33
N LEU A 181 15.46 -7.52 -13.43
CA LEU A 181 14.29 -7.93 -12.66
C LEU A 181 13.05 -8.10 -13.55
N GLY A 182 12.88 -7.25 -14.56
CA GLY A 182 11.82 -7.39 -15.57
C GLY A 182 11.95 -8.71 -16.36
N ALA A 183 13.17 -9.05 -16.80
CA ALA A 183 13.45 -10.31 -17.48
C ALA A 183 13.23 -11.51 -16.55
N ALA A 184 13.66 -11.44 -15.29
CA ALA A 184 13.39 -12.47 -14.30
C ALA A 184 11.88 -12.67 -14.08
N GLY A 185 11.12 -11.59 -13.94
CA GLY A 185 9.66 -11.65 -13.83
C GLY A 185 8.98 -12.25 -15.06
N PHE A 186 9.50 -11.96 -16.26
CA PHE A 186 9.04 -12.60 -17.51
C PHE A 186 9.30 -14.11 -17.52
N LEU A 187 10.50 -14.55 -17.13
CA LEU A 187 10.85 -15.96 -17.03
C LEU A 187 9.95 -16.68 -16.01
N MET A 188 9.75 -16.08 -14.84
CA MET A 188 8.85 -16.63 -13.82
C MET A 188 7.44 -16.86 -14.38
N ARG A 189 6.89 -15.87 -15.09
CA ARG A 189 5.57 -16.01 -15.71
C ARG A 189 5.56 -17.08 -16.81
N ARG A 190 6.67 -17.27 -17.53
CA ARG A 190 6.79 -18.30 -18.58
C ARG A 190 6.80 -19.72 -18.03
N PHE A 191 7.31 -19.91 -16.81
CA PHE A 191 7.39 -21.19 -16.10
C PHE A 191 6.27 -21.37 -15.06
N ASP A 192 5.20 -20.57 -15.13
CA ASP A 192 4.06 -20.61 -14.20
C ASP A 192 4.43 -20.43 -12.71
N PHE A 193 5.58 -19.81 -12.43
CA PHE A 193 5.89 -19.38 -11.07
C PHE A 193 4.98 -18.22 -10.68
N PRO A 194 4.40 -18.23 -9.47
CA PRO A 194 3.51 -17.18 -9.02
C PRO A 194 4.33 -15.91 -8.77
N THR A 195 4.21 -14.94 -9.68
CA THR A 195 4.94 -13.66 -9.60
C THR A 195 4.44 -12.78 -8.45
N ALA A 196 3.15 -12.84 -8.11
CA ALA A 196 2.55 -12.00 -7.07
C ALA A 196 3.16 -12.23 -5.66
N PRO A 197 3.31 -13.48 -5.14
CA PRO A 197 4.02 -13.73 -3.89
C PRO A 197 5.47 -13.24 -3.89
N VAL A 198 6.17 -13.35 -5.02
CA VAL A 198 7.57 -12.89 -5.12
C VAL A 198 7.65 -11.36 -5.07
N ILE A 199 6.76 -10.65 -5.76
CA ILE A 199 6.68 -9.19 -5.66
C ILE A 199 6.38 -8.78 -4.21
N ILE A 200 5.43 -9.45 -3.55
CA ILE A 200 5.13 -9.21 -2.13
C ILE A 200 6.37 -9.44 -1.28
N GLY A 201 7.09 -10.56 -1.46
CA GLY A 201 8.33 -10.85 -0.73
C GLY A 201 9.44 -9.82 -0.99
N MET A 202 9.59 -9.36 -2.22
CA MET A 202 10.58 -8.33 -2.58
C MET A 202 10.26 -6.97 -1.96
N ILE A 203 8.98 -6.62 -1.79
CA ILE A 203 8.57 -5.39 -1.11
C ILE A 203 8.71 -5.55 0.41
N LEU A 204 8.21 -6.65 0.96
CA LEU A 204 8.16 -6.88 2.41
C LEU A 204 9.54 -7.20 3.01
N GLY A 205 10.42 -7.89 2.30
CA GLY A 205 11.71 -8.35 2.81
C GLY A 205 12.62 -7.22 3.28
N PRO A 206 12.97 -6.24 2.42
CA PRO A 206 13.78 -5.10 2.80
C PRO A 206 13.13 -4.25 3.90
N LEU A 207 11.80 -4.17 3.87
CA LEU A 207 11.02 -3.43 4.85
C LEU A 207 11.11 -4.09 6.24
N ALA A 208 10.94 -5.42 6.29
CA ALA A 208 11.11 -6.23 7.48
C ALA A 208 12.53 -6.14 8.04
N GLU A 209 13.56 -6.24 7.19
CA GLU A 209 14.96 -6.11 7.60
C GLU A 209 15.27 -4.74 8.20
N THR A 210 14.76 -3.67 7.56
CA THR A 210 14.96 -2.30 8.03
C THR A 210 14.30 -2.09 9.40
N GLN A 211 13.07 -2.57 9.59
CA GLN A 211 12.40 -2.45 10.89
C GLN A 211 13.01 -3.35 11.95
N PHE A 212 13.45 -4.56 11.59
CA PHE A 212 14.18 -5.44 12.49
C PHE A 212 15.45 -4.76 12.99
N ARG A 213 16.26 -4.20 12.09
CA ARG A 213 17.45 -3.42 12.46
C ARG A 213 17.11 -2.23 13.34
N ARG A 214 16.07 -1.47 13.00
CA ARG A 214 15.63 -0.32 13.80
C ARG A 214 15.21 -0.73 15.21
N ALA A 215 14.44 -1.81 15.35
CA ALA A 215 14.02 -2.35 16.64
C ALA A 215 15.23 -2.81 17.48
N MET A 216 16.18 -3.53 16.87
CA MET A 216 17.41 -3.97 17.53
C MET A 216 18.29 -2.80 17.96
N THR A 217 18.38 -1.74 17.16
CA THR A 217 19.10 -0.51 17.54
C THR A 217 18.43 0.17 18.73
N ILE A 218 17.10 0.30 18.74
CA ILE A 218 16.36 0.87 19.87
C ILE A 218 16.53 0.03 21.14
N ALA A 219 16.59 -1.29 21.00
CA ALA A 219 16.78 -2.24 22.08
C ALA A 219 18.25 -2.45 22.51
N ASN A 220 19.21 -1.70 21.94
CA ASN A 220 20.65 -1.87 22.16
C ASN A 220 21.15 -3.31 21.97
N GLY A 221 20.59 -4.03 20.99
CA GLY A 221 20.97 -5.43 20.71
C GLY A 221 20.25 -6.49 21.54
N ASP A 222 19.35 -6.11 22.46
CA ASP A 222 18.59 -7.06 23.28
C ASP A 222 17.42 -7.68 22.49
N TRP A 223 17.57 -8.96 22.11
CA TRP A 223 16.55 -9.73 21.41
C TRP A 223 15.30 -10.00 22.27
N THR A 224 15.40 -9.88 23.59
CA THR A 224 14.26 -10.13 24.48
C THR A 224 13.17 -9.06 24.36
N VAL A 225 13.45 -7.93 23.68
CA VAL A 225 12.49 -6.85 23.44
C VAL A 225 11.22 -7.37 22.74
N PHE A 226 11.35 -8.38 21.87
CA PHE A 226 10.23 -8.95 21.14
C PHE A 226 9.24 -9.72 22.04
N TYR A 227 9.72 -10.24 23.17
CA TYR A 227 8.90 -10.96 24.16
C TYR A 227 8.45 -10.08 25.33
N ARG A 228 9.28 -9.09 25.71
CA ARG A 228 8.97 -8.16 26.81
C ARG A 228 7.89 -7.15 26.46
N HIS A 229 7.81 -6.74 25.18
CA HIS A 229 6.80 -5.78 24.76
C HIS A 229 5.46 -6.48 24.45
N PRO A 230 4.37 -6.20 25.18
CA PRO A 230 3.12 -6.98 25.09
C PRO A 230 2.49 -6.95 23.69
N LEU A 231 2.61 -5.82 22.98
CA LEU A 231 2.16 -5.68 21.58
C LEU A 231 3.00 -6.53 20.61
N SER A 232 4.33 -6.57 20.78
CA SER A 232 5.20 -7.38 19.93
C SER A 232 4.89 -8.87 20.13
N LEU A 233 4.76 -9.29 21.39
CA LEU A 233 4.46 -10.67 21.74
C LEU A 233 3.10 -11.11 21.17
N THR A 234 2.06 -10.28 21.30
CA THR A 234 0.74 -10.59 20.76
C THR A 234 0.75 -10.70 19.23
N LEU A 235 1.42 -9.77 18.52
CA LEU A 235 1.56 -9.84 17.07
C LEU A 235 2.37 -11.07 16.62
N LEU A 236 3.49 -11.39 17.28
CA LEU A 236 4.29 -12.59 16.96
C LEU A 236 3.51 -13.87 17.23
N THR A 237 2.74 -13.92 18.32
CA THR A 237 1.88 -15.07 18.64
C THR A 237 0.79 -15.24 17.58
N LEU A 238 0.12 -14.16 17.18
CA LEU A 238 -0.88 -14.21 16.09
C LEU A 238 -0.26 -14.63 14.75
N ALA A 239 0.95 -14.15 14.44
CA ALA A 239 1.67 -14.55 13.24
C ALA A 239 2.04 -16.05 13.28
N PHE A 240 2.50 -16.55 14.43
CA PHE A 240 2.80 -17.96 14.62
C PHE A 240 1.56 -18.84 14.47
N ILE A 241 0.43 -18.43 15.07
CA ILE A 241 -0.87 -19.12 14.90
C ILE A 241 -1.31 -19.06 13.43
N GLY A 242 -1.14 -17.93 12.74
CA GLY A 242 -1.50 -17.78 11.33
C GLY A 242 -0.64 -18.64 10.39
N LEU A 243 0.64 -18.85 10.73
CA LEU A 243 1.57 -19.67 9.96
C LEU A 243 1.34 -21.17 10.20
N VAL A 244 1.21 -21.58 11.46
CA VAL A 244 1.18 -22.98 11.87
C VAL A 244 -0.26 -23.52 11.96
N GLY A 245 -1.20 -22.68 12.38
CA GLY A 245 -2.61 -23.04 12.56
C GLY A 245 -3.27 -23.65 11.32
N PRO A 246 -3.12 -23.08 10.10
CA PRO A 246 -3.66 -23.69 8.89
C PRO A 246 -3.07 -25.07 8.60
N HIS A 247 -1.80 -25.32 8.92
CA HIS A 247 -1.17 -26.63 8.74
C HIS A 247 -1.64 -27.67 9.78
N ILE A 248 -2.00 -27.24 10.99
CA ILE A 248 -2.53 -28.12 12.03
C ILE A 248 -4.03 -28.40 11.83
N TRP A 249 -4.82 -27.42 11.36
CA TRP A 249 -6.27 -27.58 11.12
C TRP A 249 -6.63 -28.12 9.73
N ALA A 250 -5.68 -28.21 8.81
CA ALA A 250 -5.86 -28.86 7.52
C ALA A 250 -5.68 -30.39 7.57
N TRP A 251 -5.41 -30.94 8.76
CA TRP A 251 -5.35 -32.37 9.06
C TRP A 251 -6.56 -32.81 9.89
#